data_AF-A0A1E1XNH0-F1
#
_entry.id   AF-A0A1E1XNH0-F1
#
_cell.length_a   1.000
_cell.length_b   1.000
_cell.length_c   1.000
_cell.angle_alpha   90.00
_cell.angle_beta   90.00
_cell.angle_gamma   90.00
#
_symmetry.space_group_name_H-M   'P 1'
#
loop_
_entity.id
_entity.type
_entity.pdbx_description
1 polymer ?
#
loop_
_entity_poly.entity_id
_entity_poly.type
_entity_poly.pdbx_seq_one_letter_code
_entity_poly.pdbx_strand_id
1 'polypeptide(L)' 'KHRTKVGAGEDGNLALHCSRCPGKCSSRFADVTILGYGKTRKAREIFEAFQIAKHDDACVSSPSIALTAKEFHYLSDHV' A
#
# COMPACT_ATOMS: atom_id res chain seq x y z
N LYS A 1 -18.26 17.09 5.90
CA LYS A 1 -16.99 17.55 5.28
C LYS A 1 -15.96 16.45 5.55
N HIS A 2 -15.57 15.66 4.53
CA HIS A 2 -14.51 14.65 4.69
C HIS A 2 -13.19 15.39 4.88
N ARG A 3 -12.77 15.54 6.14
CA ARG A 3 -11.54 16.21 6.51
C ARG A 3 -10.88 15.35 7.57
N THR A 4 -10.33 14.22 7.13
CA THR A 4 -9.49 13.38 7.97
C THR A 4 -8.22 14.15 8.27
N LYS A 5 -8.09 14.65 9.50
CA LYS A 5 -6.78 15.07 10.01
C LYS A 5 -6.02 13.78 10.28
N VAL A 6 -4.84 13.61 9.68
CA VAL A 6 -3.93 12.50 10.03
C VAL A 6 -3.71 12.54 11.55
N GLY A 7 -4.24 11.57 12.30
CA GLY A 7 -4.00 11.46 13.74
C GLY A 7 -5.18 11.06 14.65
N ALA A 8 -6.42 10.87 14.15
CA ALA A 8 -7.54 10.39 14.99
C ALA A 8 -7.60 8.85 15.12
N GLY A 9 -6.52 8.14 14.79
CA GLY A 9 -6.34 6.70 15.05
C GLY A 9 -7.06 5.76 14.07
N GLU A 10 -8.11 6.22 13.40
CA GLU A 10 -8.91 5.43 12.44
C GLU A 10 -8.81 5.95 11.01
N ASP A 11 -8.11 7.08 10.82
CA ASP A 11 -7.87 7.71 9.54
C ASP A 11 -6.73 6.98 8.82
N GLY A 12 -7.06 6.26 7.75
CA GLY A 12 -6.11 5.47 6.96
C GLY A 12 -6.58 4.03 6.72
N ASN A 13 -7.50 3.52 7.54
CA ASN A 13 -8.15 2.24 7.28
C ASN A 13 -9.38 2.47 6.38
N LEU A 14 -9.19 2.33 5.07
CA LEU A 14 -10.24 2.56 4.07
C LEU A 14 -11.50 1.71 4.33
N ALA A 15 -11.32 0.44 4.72
CA ALA A 15 -12.44 -0.46 4.98
C ALA A 15 -13.29 0.02 6.17
N LEU A 16 -12.63 0.43 7.27
CA LEU A 16 -13.29 0.98 8.45
C LEU A 16 -13.98 2.32 8.15
N HIS A 17 -13.38 3.16 7.30
CA HIS A 17 -13.99 4.41 6.87
C HIS A 17 -15.27 4.16 6.06
N CYS A 18 -15.22 3.27 5.06
CA CYS A 18 -16.36 2.95 4.22
C CYS A 18 -17.52 2.34 5.02
N SER A 19 -17.24 1.49 6.02
CA SER A 19 -18.30 0.93 6.89
C SER A 19 -19.01 1.98 7.75
N ARG A 20 -18.30 3.04 8.14
CA ARG A 20 -18.84 4.14 8.95
C ARG A 20 -19.43 5.28 8.13
N CYS A 21 -19.20 5.30 6.81
CA CYS A 21 -19.74 6.30 5.89
C CYS A 21 -20.59 5.65 4.77
N PRO A 22 -21.62 4.86 5.11
CA PRO A 22 -22.41 4.13 4.13
C PRO A 22 -23.15 5.07 3.18
N GLY A 23 -23.22 4.69 1.90
CA GLY A 23 -23.91 5.45 0.84
C GLY A 23 -23.21 6.74 0.39
N LYS A 24 -22.11 7.14 1.06
CA LYS A 24 -21.32 8.33 0.71
C LYS A 24 -19.89 7.98 0.28
N CYS A 25 -19.29 6.97 0.90
CA CYS A 25 -17.97 6.48 0.53
C CYS A 25 -18.03 4.99 0.19
N SER A 26 -17.35 4.60 -0.88
CA SER A 26 -17.19 3.21 -1.29
C SER A 26 -15.74 2.95 -1.69
N SER A 27 -15.25 1.76 -1.38
CA SER A 27 -13.93 1.30 -1.80
C SER A 27 -14.01 0.86 -3.26
N ARG A 28 -13.27 1.53 -4.15
CA ARG A 28 -13.25 1.22 -5.58
C ARG A 28 -12.27 0.08 -5.90
N PHE A 29 -12.44 -1.07 -5.26
CA PHE A 29 -11.57 -2.24 -5.51
C PHE A 29 -11.73 -2.81 -6.93
N ALA A 30 -12.82 -2.50 -7.62
CA ALA A 30 -12.96 -2.86 -9.04
C ALA A 30 -11.90 -2.17 -9.94
N ASP A 31 -11.38 -1.02 -9.49
CA ASP A 31 -10.41 -0.22 -10.24
C ASP A 31 -8.96 -0.49 -9.79
N VAL A 32 -8.71 -1.50 -8.93
CA VAL A 32 -7.35 -1.83 -8.48
C VAL A 32 -6.76 -2.99 -9.29
N THR A 33 -5.45 -2.93 -9.53
CA THR A 33 -4.70 -4.03 -10.13
C THR A 33 -3.85 -4.71 -9.06
N ILE A 34 -3.93 -6.04 -8.97
CA ILE A 34 -3.08 -6.82 -8.06
C ILE A 34 -1.68 -6.90 -8.68
N LEU A 35 -0.71 -6.27 -8.02
CA LEU A 35 0.68 -6.23 -8.50
C LEU A 35 1.41 -7.57 -8.35
N GLY A 36 1.02 -8.40 -7.38
CA GLY A 36 1.66 -9.70 -7.14
C GLY A 36 1.10 -10.43 -5.92
N TYR A 37 1.43 -11.72 -5.82
CA TYR A 37 1.01 -12.59 -4.71
C TYR A 37 2.23 -13.15 -3.97
N GLY A 38 2.22 -13.07 -2.64
CA GLY A 38 3.25 -13.64 -1.77
C GLY A 38 2.66 -14.59 -0.74
N LYS A 39 3.15 -15.84 -0.70
CA LYS A 39 2.68 -16.88 0.23
C LYS A 39 2.94 -16.51 1.69
N THR A 40 4.08 -15.89 1.97
CA THR A 40 4.46 -15.46 3.32
C THR A 40 4.28 -13.96 3.50
N ARG A 41 4.08 -13.53 4.75
CA ARG A 41 4.02 -12.10 5.11
C ARG A 41 5.29 -11.37 4.65
N LYS A 42 6.46 -11.92 4.98
CA LYS A 42 7.76 -11.36 4.61
C LYS A 42 7.90 -11.16 3.10
N ALA A 43 7.46 -12.13 2.29
CA ALA A 43 7.51 -12.02 0.83
C ALA A 43 6.64 -10.86 0.31
N ARG A 44 5.44 -10.67 0.88
CA ARG A 44 4.57 -9.54 0.52
C ARG A 44 5.17 -8.20 0.93
N GLU A 45 5.74 -8.12 2.12
CA GLU A 45 6.39 -6.89 2.62
C GLU A 45 7.61 -6.51 1.77
N ILE A 46 8.42 -7.49 1.34
CA ILE A 46 9.55 -7.27 0.42
C ILE A 46 9.05 -6.76 -0.93
N PHE A 47 8.01 -7.40 -1.48
CA PHE A 47 7.44 -7.00 -2.77
C PHE A 47 6.77 -5.62 -2.71
N GLU A 48 6.05 -5.33 -1.62
CA GLU A 48 5.49 -4.00 -1.34
C GLU A 48 6.59 -2.94 -1.30
N ALA A 49 7.64 -3.16 -0.52
CA ALA A 49 8.75 -2.23 -0.40
C ALA A 49 9.45 -1.96 -1.73
N PHE A 50 9.61 -3.00 -2.55
CA PHE A 50 10.15 -2.89 -3.90
C PHE A 50 9.25 -2.04 -4.81
N GLN A 51 7.95 -2.34 -4.86
CA GLN A 51 7.02 -1.62 -5.72
C GLN A 51 6.86 -0.15 -5.30
N ILE A 52 6.84 0.14 -4.00
CA ILE A 52 6.83 1.52 -3.49
C ILE A 52 8.10 2.25 -3.93
N ALA A 53 9.28 1.66 -3.69
CA ALA A 53 10.55 2.29 -4.08
C ALA A 53 10.71 2.45 -5.60
N LYS A 54 10.18 1.52 -6.41
CA LYS A 54 10.22 1.58 -7.87
C LYS A 54 9.34 2.69 -8.44
N HIS A 55 8.25 3.02 -7.76
CA HIS A 55 7.27 4.02 -8.20
C HIS A 55 7.35 5.35 -7.43
N ASP A 56 8.19 5.44 -6.40
CA ASP A 56 8.54 6.61 -5.56
C ASP A 56 7.45 7.69 -5.51
N ASP A 57 7.55 8.73 -6.37
CA ASP A 57 6.64 9.87 -6.42
C ASP A 57 5.16 9.53 -6.73
N ALA A 58 4.90 8.38 -7.36
CA ALA A 58 3.55 7.91 -7.66
C ALA A 58 2.92 7.11 -6.51
N CYS A 59 3.67 6.81 -5.45
CA CYS A 59 3.16 6.06 -4.30
C CYS A 59 3.04 6.94 -3.06
N VAL A 60 1.84 7.01 -2.49
CA VAL A 60 1.58 7.73 -1.23
C VAL A 60 1.84 6.87 0.01
N SER A 61 2.17 5.58 -0.18
CA SER A 61 2.35 4.61 0.90
C SER A 61 3.81 4.56 1.35
N SER A 62 4.01 4.29 2.65
CA SER A 62 5.34 4.03 3.21
C SER A 62 5.51 2.52 3.40
N PRO A 63 6.67 1.94 3.06
CA PRO A 63 6.85 0.50 3.10
C PRO A 63 6.96 -0.02 4.54
N SER A 64 6.46 -1.23 4.77
CA SER A 64 6.52 -1.89 6.08
C SER A 64 7.96 -2.28 6.49
N ILE A 65 8.86 -2.41 5.52
CA ILE A 65 10.28 -2.72 5.70
C ILE A 65 11.12 -1.86 4.76
N ALA A 66 12.38 -1.60 5.12
CA ALA A 66 13.34 -0.97 4.22
C ALA A 66 14.12 -2.04 3.45
N LEU A 67 14.34 -1.78 2.15
CA LEU A 67 15.27 -2.56 1.34
C LEU A 67 16.63 -1.87 1.30
N THR A 68 17.69 -2.66 1.35
CA THR A 68 19.02 -2.17 0.99
C THR A 68 19.12 -1.96 -0.53
N ALA A 69 20.08 -1.14 -0.97
CA ALA A 69 20.31 -0.94 -2.41
C ALA A 69 20.61 -2.25 -3.16
N LYS A 70 21.30 -3.21 -2.52
CA LYS A 70 21.61 -4.53 -3.09
C LYS A 70 20.35 -5.38 -3.28
N GLU A 71 19.45 -5.38 -2.29
CA GLU A 71 18.18 -6.11 -2.38
C GLU A 71 17.27 -5.51 -3.44
N PHE A 72 17.18 -4.17 -3.51
CA PHE A 72 16.42 -3.49 -4.56
C PHE A 72 16.95 -3.83 -5.95
N HIS A 73 18.27 -3.79 -6.13
CA HIS A 73 18.88 -4.08 -7.42
C HIS A 73 18.66 -5.55 -7.82
N TYR A 74 18.85 -6.48 -6.89
CA TYR A 74 18.55 -7.90 -7.11
C TYR A 74 17.11 -8.10 -7.58
N LEU A 75 16.13 -7.46 -6.92
CA LEU A 75 14.72 -7.57 -7.31
C LEU A 75 14.44 -6.92 -8.66
N SER A 76 15.10 -5.81 -8.99
CA SER A 76 14.94 -5.14 -10.30
C SER A 76 15.33 -6.02 -11.48
N ASP A 77 16.28 -6.94 -11.27
CA ASP A 77 16.77 -7.86 -12.30
C ASP A 77 15.94 -9.16 -12.41
N HIS A 78 15.10 -9.45 -11.41
CA HIS A 78 14.45 -10.77 -11.26
C HIS A 78 12.92 -10.72 -11.10
N VAL A 79 12.31 -9.52 -11.08
CA VAL A 79 10.87 -9.28 -10.92
C VAL A 79 10.35 -8.44 -12.09
#